data_AF-A0A151J1Q2-F1
#
_entry.id   AF-A0A151J1Q2-F1
#
_cell.length_a   1.000
_cell.length_b   1.000
_cell.length_c   1.000
_cell.angle_alpha   90.00
_cell.angle_beta   90.00
_cell.angle_gamma   90.00
#
_symmetry.space_group_name_H-M   'P 1'
#
loop_
_entity.id
_entity.type
_entity.pdbx_description
1 polymer ?
#
loop_
_entity_poly.entity_id
_entity_poly.type
_entity_poly.pdbx_seq_one_letter_code
_entity_poly.pdbx_strand_id
1 'polypeptide(L)'
;GRLGHFLHIWKIITSDQEVLSAIQGYKIPFFSPPPPRPVLREPVFSTVTAAHCNNEIKSLLKKGVVYPVQSLLDQFLSSSFLTEKPSGGMRFILNLRELNTYILPFHFKLEDWQTVVRLMLPNVEMASLDLKDAYFLLPIHPCFRKYLRFQWKSVTYEFGALPFSLATTAPYIFTKVLRAVVAYLRAEGFESTT
;
A
#
# COMPACT_ATOMS: atom_id res chain seq x y z
N GLY A 1 5.55 0.02 8.14
CA GLY A 1 5.11 -1.34 7.76
C GLY A 1 5.73 -2.33 8.72
N ARG A 2 4.99 -3.39 9.09
CA ARG A 2 5.44 -4.37 10.10
C ARG A 2 6.44 -5.39 9.53
N LEU A 3 6.53 -5.54 8.20
CA LEU A 3 7.41 -6.53 7.56
C LEU A 3 8.90 -6.24 7.77
N GLY A 4 9.28 -4.97 7.89
CA GLY A 4 10.68 -4.57 8.11
C GLY A 4 11.27 -5.14 9.41
N HIS A 5 10.45 -5.46 10.41
CA HIS A 5 10.91 -6.07 11.66
C HIS A 5 11.37 -7.52 11.49
N PHE A 6 10.93 -8.20 10.42
CA PHE A 6 11.20 -9.61 10.15
C PHE A 6 12.23 -9.82 9.04
N LEU A 7 13.09 -8.82 8.79
CA LEU A 7 14.03 -8.85 7.68
C LEU A 7 14.94 -10.10 7.64
N HIS A 8 15.33 -10.59 8.82
CA HIS A 8 16.15 -11.80 8.94
C HIS A 8 15.43 -13.03 8.38
N ILE A 9 14.12 -13.15 8.58
CA ILE A 9 13.29 -14.22 8.01
C ILE A 9 13.17 -14.06 6.51
N TRP A 10 12.97 -12.83 6.02
CA TRP A 10 12.84 -12.56 4.59
C TRP A 10 14.11 -12.90 3.79
N LYS A 11 15.29 -12.79 4.40
CA LYS A 11 16.56 -13.24 3.78
C LYS A 11 16.65 -14.76 3.62
N ILE A 12 15.88 -15.52 4.41
CA ILE A 12 15.77 -16.99 4.27
C ILE A 12 14.77 -17.33 3.16
N ILE A 13 13.68 -16.57 3.07
CA ILE A 13 12.59 -16.79 2.10
C ILE A 13 13.03 -16.45 0.67
N THR A 14 13.82 -15.39 0.47
CA THR A 14 14.19 -14.94 -0.88
C THR A 14 15.54 -14.24 -0.95
N SER A 15 16.19 -14.38 -2.12
CA SER A 15 17.40 -13.64 -2.51
C SER A 15 17.10 -12.43 -3.41
N ASP A 16 15.82 -12.19 -3.76
CA ASP A 16 15.42 -11.06 -4.61
C ASP A 16 15.66 -9.72 -3.88
N GLN A 17 16.62 -8.95 -4.40
CA GLN A 17 17.02 -7.66 -3.83
C GLN A 17 15.91 -6.60 -3.90
N GLU A 18 15.02 -6.67 -4.90
CA GLU A 18 13.89 -5.74 -5.02
C GLU A 18 12.89 -5.98 -3.89
N VAL A 19 12.59 -7.25 -3.59
CA VAL A 19 11.71 -7.63 -2.47
C VAL A 19 12.33 -7.24 -1.13
N LEU A 20 13.60 -7.58 -0.90
CA LEU A 20 14.30 -7.27 0.34
C LEU A 20 14.40 -5.76 0.60
N SER A 21 14.66 -4.97 -0.45
CA SER A 21 14.68 -3.50 -0.34
C SER A 21 13.29 -2.92 -0.09
N ALA A 22 12.24 -3.45 -0.71
CA ALA A 22 10.86 -3.02 -0.48
C ALA A 22 10.39 -3.26 0.96
N ILE A 23 10.82 -4.37 1.57
CA ILE A 23 10.49 -4.71 2.96
C ILE A 23 11.15 -3.74 3.96
N GLN A 24 12.33 -3.20 3.63
CA GLN A 24 13.00 -2.17 4.43
C GLN A 24 12.36 -0.80 4.27
N GLY A 25 11.90 -0.49 3.06
CA GLY A 25 11.30 0.78 2.74
C GLY A 25 11.22 0.94 1.25
N TYR A 26 10.03 0.74 0.70
CA TYR A 26 9.80 0.86 -0.72
C TYR A 26 10.07 2.29 -1.20
N LYS A 27 10.90 2.40 -2.24
CA LYS A 27 11.22 3.65 -2.93
C LYS A 27 10.30 3.80 -4.12
N ILE A 28 9.56 4.90 -4.20
CA ILE A 28 8.61 5.12 -5.31
C ILE A 28 9.43 5.42 -6.58
N PRO A 29 9.25 4.65 -7.66
CA PRO A 29 10.04 4.77 -8.88
C PRO A 29 9.50 5.90 -9.74
N PHE A 30 9.84 7.13 -9.37
CA PHE A 30 9.52 8.31 -10.16
C PHE A 30 10.43 8.39 -11.40
N PHE A 31 9.86 8.57 -12.59
CA PHE A 31 10.67 8.94 -13.77
C PHE A 31 11.03 10.42 -13.77
N SER A 32 10.22 11.25 -13.12
CA SER A 32 10.47 12.66 -12.91
C SER A 32 10.03 13.06 -11.51
N PRO A 33 10.80 13.91 -10.80
CA PRO A 33 10.42 14.32 -9.46
C PRO A 33 9.12 15.13 -9.55
N PRO A 34 8.08 14.79 -8.77
CA PRO A 34 6.86 15.56 -8.77
C PRO A 34 7.14 16.97 -8.21
N PRO A 35 6.52 18.01 -8.78
CA PRO A 35 6.76 19.39 -8.37
C PRO A 35 6.28 19.61 -6.93
N PRO A 36 6.95 20.45 -6.12
CA PRO A 36 6.49 20.78 -4.78
C PRO A 36 5.07 21.32 -4.77
N ARG A 37 4.25 20.80 -3.85
CA ARG A 37 2.91 21.28 -3.56
C ARG A 37 2.72 21.41 -2.04
N PRO A 38 3.17 22.52 -1.46
CA PRO A 38 3.07 22.75 -0.02
C PRO A 38 1.67 23.09 0.46
N VAL A 39 0.82 23.61 -0.42
CA VAL A 39 -0.56 24.03 -0.12
C VAL A 39 -1.53 23.33 -1.06
N LEU A 40 -2.59 22.79 -0.50
CA LEU A 40 -3.72 22.24 -1.24
C LEU A 40 -5.00 22.59 -0.49
N ARG A 41 -6.06 22.95 -1.22
CA ARG A 41 -7.37 23.19 -0.62
C ARG A 41 -7.90 21.91 0.02
N GLU A 42 -8.23 21.98 1.31
CA GLU A 42 -8.84 20.86 2.02
C GLU A 42 -10.21 20.51 1.43
N PRO A 43 -10.58 19.22 1.40
CA PRO A 43 -11.88 18.80 0.93
C PRO A 43 -12.97 19.27 1.91
N VAL A 44 -14.06 19.83 1.37
CA VAL A 44 -15.22 20.24 2.16
C VAL A 44 -16.15 19.04 2.31
N PHE A 45 -16.27 18.52 3.52
CA PHE A 45 -17.16 17.40 3.85
C PHE A 45 -18.36 17.88 4.67
N SER A 46 -19.50 17.20 4.51
CA SER A 46 -20.64 17.35 5.43
C SER A 46 -20.23 16.94 6.85
N THR A 47 -21.01 17.34 7.86
CA THR A 47 -20.73 17.01 9.27
C THR A 47 -20.60 15.50 9.50
N VAL A 48 -21.48 14.71 8.89
CA VAL A 48 -21.47 13.24 8.95
C VAL A 48 -20.21 12.67 8.30
N THR A 49 -19.90 13.08 7.06
CA THR A 49 -18.72 12.62 6.32
C THR A 49 -17.43 13.02 7.02
N ALA A 50 -17.38 14.21 7.61
CA ALA A 50 -16.24 14.67 8.40
C ALA A 50 -16.04 13.81 9.67
N ALA A 51 -17.12 13.38 10.33
CA ALA A 51 -17.03 12.46 11.47
C ALA A 51 -16.45 11.10 11.07
N HIS A 52 -16.93 10.53 9.95
CA HIS A 52 -16.35 9.30 9.39
C HIS A 52 -14.87 9.47 9.02
N CYS A 53 -14.51 10.60 8.42
CA CYS A 53 -13.12 10.89 8.06
C CYS A 53 -12.22 10.92 9.30
N ASN A 54 -12.65 11.58 10.38
CA ASN A 54 -11.91 11.60 11.65
C ASN A 54 -11.72 10.19 12.22
N ASN A 55 -12.76 9.34 12.14
CA ASN A 55 -12.68 7.97 12.65
C ASN A 55 -11.71 7.11 11.84
N GLU A 56 -11.71 7.24 10.50
CA GLU A 56 -10.77 6.52 9.64
C GLU A 56 -9.32 7.00 9.86
N ILE A 57 -9.08 8.32 9.99
CA ILE A 57 -7.74 8.84 10.31
C ILE A 57 -7.27 8.34 11.67
N LYS A 58 -8.12 8.34 12.70
CA LYS A 58 -7.80 7.75 14.01
C LYS A 58 -7.45 6.26 13.90
N SER A 59 -8.18 5.51 13.08
CA SER A 59 -7.89 4.10 12.79
C SER A 59 -6.52 3.92 12.12
N LEU A 60 -6.18 4.76 11.13
CA LEU A 60 -4.88 4.74 10.45
C LEU A 60 -3.71 5.10 11.37
N LEU A 61 -3.91 6.08 12.26
CA LEU A 61 -2.96 6.44 13.31
C LEU A 61 -2.73 5.26 14.27
N LYS A 62 -3.81 4.65 14.77
CA LYS A 62 -3.74 3.48 15.68
C LYS A 62 -3.04 2.28 15.02
N LYS A 63 -3.19 2.11 13.71
CA LYS A 63 -2.50 1.06 12.94
C LYS A 63 -1.01 1.34 12.71
N GLY A 64 -0.54 2.57 12.96
CA GLY A 64 0.84 2.99 12.67
C GLY A 64 1.13 3.11 11.17
N VAL A 65 0.11 3.46 10.38
CA VAL A 65 0.21 3.60 8.92
C VAL A 65 0.40 5.06 8.53
N VAL A 66 -0.21 5.96 9.30
CA VAL A 66 -0.18 7.41 9.10
C VAL A 66 0.39 8.08 10.35
N TYR A 67 1.07 9.21 10.17
CA TYR A 67 1.68 10.00 11.24
C TYR A 67 1.40 11.49 11.03
N PRO A 68 1.15 12.27 12.10
CA PRO A 68 1.12 13.72 12.00
C PRO A 68 2.55 14.23 11.79
N VAL A 69 2.72 15.21 10.89
CA VAL A 69 4.03 15.80 10.58
C VAL A 69 3.92 17.29 10.36
N GLN A 70 5.04 17.98 10.51
CA GLN A 70 5.15 19.37 10.13
C GLN A 70 5.12 19.49 8.59
N SER A 71 4.38 20.49 8.10
CA SER A 71 4.37 20.83 6.69
C SER A 71 5.76 21.29 6.23
N LEU A 72 6.17 20.84 5.06
CA LEU A 72 7.42 21.23 4.41
C LEU A 72 7.13 21.96 3.11
N LEU A 73 8.07 22.79 2.64
CA LEU A 73 7.95 23.50 1.36
C LEU A 73 8.10 22.57 0.16
N ASP A 74 8.88 21.50 0.30
CA ASP A 74 9.21 20.53 -0.76
C ASP A 74 8.28 19.30 -0.78
N GLN A 75 7.19 19.32 -0.01
CA GLN A 75 6.23 18.21 0.06
C GLN A 75 5.27 18.20 -1.12
N PHE A 76 4.60 17.07 -1.34
CA PHE A 76 3.49 16.96 -2.29
C PHE A 76 2.21 16.62 -1.55
N LEU A 77 1.31 17.60 -1.42
CA LEU A 77 -0.01 17.38 -0.84
C LEU A 77 -0.98 16.79 -1.86
N SER A 78 -1.66 15.73 -1.48
CA SER A 78 -2.75 15.10 -2.22
C SER A 78 -4.08 15.32 -1.49
N SER A 79 -5.16 15.47 -2.26
CA SER A 79 -6.50 15.51 -1.69
C SER A 79 -6.91 14.13 -1.22
N SER A 80 -7.94 14.05 -0.36
CA SER A 80 -8.47 12.77 0.12
C SER A 80 -9.99 12.76 0.02
N PHE A 81 -10.56 11.57 -0.10
CA PHE A 81 -12.01 11.35 -0.11
C PHE A 81 -12.38 10.05 0.60
N LEU A 82 -13.66 9.88 0.86
CA LEU A 82 -14.22 8.67 1.45
C LEU A 82 -15.04 7.90 0.42
N THR A 83 -14.97 6.58 0.50
CA THR A 83 -15.79 5.65 -0.30
C THR A 83 -16.39 4.59 0.61
N GLU A 84 -17.59 4.13 0.29
CA GLU A 84 -18.25 3.07 1.04
C GLU A 84 -17.60 1.70 0.78
N LYS A 85 -17.46 0.90 1.83
CA LYS A 85 -17.01 -0.49 1.72
C LYS A 85 -18.23 -1.38 1.40
N PRO A 86 -18.08 -2.42 0.56
CA PRO A 86 -19.15 -3.39 0.31
C PRO A 86 -19.65 -4.08 1.59
N SER A 87 -18.77 -4.29 2.56
CA SER A 87 -19.09 -4.89 3.87
C SER A 87 -19.69 -3.90 4.88
N GLY A 88 -19.99 -2.67 4.47
CA GLY A 88 -20.41 -1.58 5.35
C GLY A 88 -19.25 -0.78 5.93
N GLY A 89 -19.49 0.51 6.16
CA GLY A 89 -18.51 1.47 6.67
C GLY A 89 -17.78 2.25 5.56
N MET A 90 -16.90 3.16 5.98
CA MET A 90 -16.18 4.07 5.08
C MET A 90 -14.72 3.65 4.90
N ARG A 91 -14.13 3.95 3.75
CA ARG A 91 -12.70 3.77 3.44
C ARG A 91 -12.11 5.13 3.10
N PHE A 92 -11.07 5.52 3.82
CA PHE A 92 -10.26 6.69 3.49
C PHE A 92 -9.36 6.41 2.28
N ILE A 93 -9.45 7.26 1.26
CA ILE A 93 -8.66 7.17 0.03
C ILE A 93 -7.89 8.46 -0.16
N LEU A 94 -6.56 8.33 -0.26
CA LEU A 94 -5.68 9.40 -0.69
C LEU A 94 -5.72 9.50 -2.21
N ASN A 95 -6.07 10.65 -2.77
CA ASN A 95 -6.13 10.86 -4.21
C ASN A 95 -4.72 11.05 -4.79
N LEU A 96 -4.15 9.94 -5.28
CA LEU A 96 -2.82 9.91 -5.90
C LEU A 96 -2.88 9.96 -7.43
N ARG A 97 -4.01 10.33 -8.03
CA ARG A 97 -4.17 10.34 -9.50
C ARG A 97 -3.08 11.14 -10.20
N GLU A 98 -2.77 12.31 -9.65
CA GLU A 98 -1.73 13.17 -10.18
C GLU A 98 -0.33 12.69 -9.81
N LEU A 99 -0.13 12.19 -8.59
CA LEU A 99 1.18 11.61 -8.24
C LEU A 99 1.53 10.43 -9.16
N ASN A 100 0.54 9.62 -9.53
CA ASN A 100 0.70 8.48 -10.43
C ASN A 100 1.18 8.88 -11.84
N THR A 101 1.01 10.14 -12.28
CA THR A 101 1.53 10.57 -13.59
C THR A 101 3.04 10.78 -13.61
N TYR A 102 3.70 10.80 -12.44
CA TYR A 102 5.16 10.94 -12.29
C TYR A 102 5.85 9.58 -12.06
N ILE A 103 5.07 8.51 -11.90
CA ILE A 103 5.55 7.17 -11.56
C ILE A 103 5.71 6.35 -12.84
N LEU A 104 6.78 5.55 -12.92
CA LEU A 104 6.95 4.59 -14.01
C LEU A 104 5.83 3.54 -13.98
N PRO A 105 5.06 3.37 -15.07
CA PRO A 105 4.08 2.30 -15.14
C PRO A 105 4.80 0.96 -15.22
N PHE A 106 4.53 0.07 -14.27
CA PHE A 106 4.98 -1.31 -14.34
C PHE A 106 4.00 -2.15 -15.14
N HIS A 107 4.51 -2.89 -16.12
CA HIS A 107 3.76 -3.96 -16.73
C HIS A 107 4.03 -5.24 -15.94
N PHE A 108 2.98 -5.81 -15.34
CA PHE A 108 3.06 -7.10 -14.67
C PHE A 108 1.77 -7.89 -14.92
N LYS A 109 1.92 -9.20 -15.01
CA LYS A 109 0.82 -10.13 -15.21
C LYS A 109 0.51 -10.81 -13.88
N LEU A 110 -0.74 -10.71 -13.44
CA LEU A 110 -1.27 -11.55 -12.35
C LEU A 110 -1.56 -12.96 -12.87
N GLU A 111 -1.51 -13.96 -11.99
CA GLU A 111 -1.92 -15.32 -12.37
C GLU A 111 -3.40 -15.29 -12.77
N ASP A 112 -3.73 -15.98 -13.86
CA ASP A 112 -5.10 -16.04 -14.35
C ASP A 112 -5.91 -17.08 -13.57
N TRP A 113 -7.23 -16.90 -13.47
CA TRP A 113 -8.12 -17.83 -12.76
C TRP A 113 -8.01 -19.27 -13.30
N GLN A 114 -7.67 -19.41 -14.59
CA GLN A 114 -7.40 -20.71 -15.22
C GLN A 114 -6.22 -21.46 -14.58
N THR A 115 -5.23 -20.73 -14.06
CA THR A 115 -4.09 -21.32 -13.34
C THR A 115 -4.54 -21.85 -12.00
N VAL A 116 -5.40 -21.09 -11.30
CA VAL A 116 -5.98 -21.48 -10.02
C VAL A 116 -6.84 -22.74 -10.17
N VAL A 117 -7.71 -22.79 -11.19
CA VAL A 117 -8.56 -23.96 -11.45
C VAL A 117 -7.76 -25.21 -11.79
N ARG A 118 -6.62 -25.09 -12.49
CA ARG A 118 -5.75 -26.25 -12.77
C ARG A 118 -5.10 -26.84 -11.52
N LEU A 119 -4.94 -26.05 -10.46
CA LEU A 119 -4.42 -26.51 -9.18
C LEU A 119 -5.51 -27.14 -8.31
N MET A 120 -6.78 -27.03 -8.69
CA MET A 120 -7.89 -27.69 -7.99
C MET A 120 -7.95 -29.17 -8.41
N LEU A 121 -7.15 -30.01 -7.74
CA LEU A 121 -7.21 -31.46 -7.90
C LEU A 121 -8.47 -32.03 -7.20
N PRO A 122 -9.03 -33.15 -7.69
CA PRO A 122 -10.11 -33.83 -6.99
C PRO A 122 -9.66 -34.29 -5.59
N ASN A 123 -10.54 -34.15 -4.59
CA ASN A 123 -10.34 -34.56 -3.19
C ASN A 123 -9.27 -33.77 -2.40
N VAL A 124 -9.02 -32.51 -2.76
CA VAL A 124 -8.13 -31.63 -1.97
C VAL A 124 -8.92 -30.66 -1.10
N GLU A 125 -8.48 -30.51 0.14
CA GLU A 125 -8.98 -29.46 1.04
C GLU A 125 -8.21 -28.17 0.79
N MET A 126 -8.95 -27.08 0.53
CA MET A 126 -8.36 -25.77 0.25
C MET A 126 -8.70 -24.77 1.36
N ALA A 127 -7.73 -23.92 1.67
CA ALA A 127 -7.92 -22.77 2.54
C ALA A 127 -7.67 -21.48 1.76
N SER A 128 -8.54 -20.49 1.92
CA SER A 128 -8.35 -19.15 1.37
C SER A 128 -7.90 -18.20 2.47
N LEU A 129 -6.87 -17.40 2.19
CA LEU A 129 -6.32 -16.41 3.12
C LEU A 129 -6.55 -15.01 2.55
N ASP A 130 -7.55 -14.30 3.07
CA ASP A 130 -7.75 -12.88 2.74
C ASP A 130 -6.89 -12.00 3.65
N LEU A 131 -5.86 -11.37 3.06
CA LEU A 131 -4.97 -10.46 3.77
C LEU A 131 -5.59 -9.07 3.85
N LYS A 132 -6.31 -8.80 4.95
CA LYS A 132 -6.85 -7.47 5.21
C LYS A 132 -5.74 -6.43 5.35
N ASP A 133 -5.89 -5.30 4.66
CA ASP A 133 -4.94 -4.18 4.67
C ASP A 133 -3.50 -4.56 4.26
N ALA A 134 -3.35 -5.57 3.39
CA ALA A 134 -2.05 -6.17 3.06
C ALA A 134 -0.99 -5.16 2.58
N TYR A 135 -1.37 -4.12 1.82
CA TYR A 135 -0.41 -3.11 1.37
C TYR A 135 0.22 -2.32 2.53
N PHE A 136 -0.49 -2.13 3.66
CA PHE A 136 0.06 -1.44 4.83
C PHE A 136 1.17 -2.22 5.53
N LEU A 137 1.35 -3.50 5.18
CA LEU A 137 2.47 -4.30 5.63
C LEU A 137 3.81 -3.77 5.07
N LEU A 138 3.79 -3.19 3.87
CA LEU A 138 4.97 -2.67 3.19
C LEU A 138 5.27 -1.22 3.61
N PRO A 139 6.43 -0.95 4.25
CA PRO A 139 6.83 0.41 4.60
C PRO A 139 7.20 1.22 3.36
N ILE A 140 6.95 2.53 3.40
CA ILE A 140 7.51 3.48 2.43
C ILE A 140 8.80 4.06 3.01
N HIS A 141 9.81 4.19 2.15
CA HIS A 141 11.09 4.78 2.50
C HIS A 141 10.91 6.23 2.99
N PRO A 142 11.54 6.66 4.11
CA PRO A 142 11.33 7.98 4.71
C PRO A 142 11.42 9.15 3.73
N CYS A 143 12.41 9.16 2.84
CA CYS A 143 12.58 10.21 1.82
C CYS A 143 11.40 10.36 0.85
N PHE A 144 10.59 9.31 0.67
CA PHE A 144 9.46 9.29 -0.26
C PHE A 144 8.12 9.57 0.43
N ARG A 145 8.07 9.53 1.78
CA ARG A 145 6.83 9.81 2.54
C ARG A 145 6.31 11.22 2.33
N LYS A 146 7.20 12.17 2.03
CA LYS A 146 6.84 13.56 1.71
C LYS A 146 5.92 13.69 0.49
N TYR A 147 5.90 12.69 -0.39
CA TYR A 147 5.03 12.65 -1.55
C TYR A 147 3.64 12.05 -1.27
N LEU A 148 3.48 11.42 -0.10
CA LEU A 148 2.25 10.74 0.32
C LEU A 148 1.62 11.48 1.49
N ARG A 149 1.47 12.80 1.35
CA ARG A 149 0.93 13.67 2.40
C ARG A 149 -0.46 14.18 2.06
N PHE A 150 -1.25 14.40 3.09
CA PHE A 150 -2.56 15.04 2.99
C PHE A 150 -2.77 15.97 4.17
N GLN A 151 -3.72 16.89 4.02
CA GLN A 151 -4.11 17.81 5.06
C GLN A 151 -5.54 17.55 5.49
N TRP A 152 -5.78 17.56 6.80
CA TRP A 152 -7.10 17.42 7.38
C TRP A 152 -7.21 18.23 8.67
N LYS A 153 -8.17 19.15 8.72
CA LYS A 153 -8.40 20.08 9.84
C LYS A 153 -7.13 20.85 10.20
N SER A 154 -6.46 21.40 9.20
CA SER A 154 -5.20 22.15 9.34
C SER A 154 -4.02 21.34 9.89
N VAL A 155 -4.13 20.01 10.01
CA VAL A 155 -3.02 19.11 10.38
C VAL A 155 -2.54 18.38 9.14
N THR A 156 -1.22 18.36 8.92
CA THR A 156 -0.60 17.57 7.86
C THR A 156 -0.28 16.16 8.36
N TYR A 157 -0.64 15.18 7.55
CA TYR A 157 -0.40 13.77 7.83
C TYR A 157 0.42 13.15 6.70
N GLU A 158 1.26 12.18 7.01
CA GLU A 158 2.02 11.40 6.03
C GLU A 158 1.74 9.90 6.16
N PHE A 159 1.69 9.21 5.01
CA PHE A 159 1.64 7.75 4.98
C PHE A 159 3.06 7.17 5.10
N GLY A 160 3.29 6.36 6.12
CA GLY A 160 4.53 5.59 6.31
C GLY A 160 4.48 4.15 5.77
N ALA A 161 3.34 3.73 5.23
CA ALA A 161 3.19 2.45 4.53
C ALA A 161 2.45 2.65 3.20
N LEU A 162 2.53 1.65 2.33
CA LEU A 162 2.07 1.74 0.94
C LEU A 162 0.55 1.97 0.86
N PRO A 163 0.08 3.12 0.36
CA PRO A 163 -1.34 3.38 0.20
C PRO A 163 -1.92 2.65 -1.01
N PHE A 164 -3.20 2.25 -0.91
CA PHE A 164 -3.94 1.57 -1.98
C PHE A 164 -4.02 2.36 -3.30
N SER A 165 -3.87 3.68 -3.26
CA SER A 165 -4.08 4.56 -4.40
C SER A 165 -2.88 4.70 -5.35
N LEU A 166 -1.75 4.04 -5.07
CA LEU A 166 -0.63 3.93 -5.99
C LEU A 166 -0.92 2.85 -7.04
N ALA A 167 -1.50 3.28 -8.17
CA ALA A 167 -2.23 2.42 -9.09
C ALA A 167 -1.38 1.26 -9.68
N THR A 168 -0.16 1.53 -10.10
CA THR A 168 0.71 0.51 -10.74
C THR A 168 1.70 -0.11 -9.76
N THR A 169 2.19 0.71 -8.83
CA THR A 169 3.26 0.33 -7.90
C THR A 169 2.78 -0.60 -6.80
N ALA A 170 1.63 -0.30 -6.18
CA ALA A 170 1.14 -1.08 -5.05
C ALA A 170 0.88 -2.56 -5.40
N PRO A 171 0.12 -2.89 -6.45
CA PRO A 171 -0.14 -4.27 -6.79
C PRO A 171 1.10 -4.98 -7.35
N TYR A 172 1.97 -4.27 -8.08
CA TYR A 172 3.23 -4.84 -8.60
C TYR A 172 4.14 -5.34 -7.48
N ILE A 173 4.50 -4.47 -6.53
CA ILE A 173 5.43 -4.86 -5.46
C ILE A 173 4.82 -5.89 -4.52
N PHE A 174 3.52 -5.77 -4.24
CA PHE A 174 2.81 -6.74 -3.42
C PHE A 174 2.81 -8.13 -4.06
N THR A 175 2.56 -8.21 -5.37
CA THR A 175 2.62 -9.48 -6.11
C THR A 175 4.02 -10.08 -6.06
N LYS A 176 5.08 -9.27 -6.24
CA LYS A 176 6.46 -9.77 -6.11
C LYS A 176 6.77 -10.34 -4.73
N VAL A 177 6.36 -9.63 -3.69
CA VAL A 177 6.53 -10.06 -2.29
C VAL A 177 5.76 -11.37 -2.05
N LEU A 178 4.52 -11.46 -2.52
CA LEU A 178 3.69 -12.65 -2.34
C LEU A 178 4.23 -13.85 -3.12
N ARG A 179 4.74 -13.64 -4.34
CA ARG A 179 5.38 -14.69 -5.15
C ARG A 179 6.60 -15.30 -4.46
N ALA A 180 7.41 -14.48 -3.79
CA ALA A 180 8.54 -14.98 -3.02
C ALA A 180 8.08 -15.90 -1.88
N VAL A 181 7.00 -15.55 -1.18
CA VAL A 181 6.41 -16.38 -0.11
C VAL A 181 5.82 -17.67 -0.68
N VAL A 182 5.07 -17.59 -1.78
CA VAL A 182 4.49 -18.77 -2.45
C VAL A 182 5.57 -19.71 -2.98
N ALA A 183 6.64 -19.18 -3.57
CA ALA A 183 7.76 -19.99 -4.03
C ALA A 183 8.44 -20.75 -2.89
N TYR A 184 8.60 -20.10 -1.73
CA TYR A 184 9.11 -20.75 -0.53
C TYR A 184 8.16 -21.85 -0.03
N LEU A 185 6.85 -21.58 0.04
CA LEU A 185 5.86 -22.59 0.44
C LEU A 185 5.84 -23.80 -0.50
N ARG A 186 5.98 -23.58 -1.81
CA ARG A 186 6.10 -24.67 -2.81
C ARG A 186 7.35 -25.51 -2.59
N ALA A 187 8.49 -24.88 -2.24
CA ALA A 187 9.72 -25.60 -1.94
C ALA A 187 9.59 -26.49 -0.69
N GLU A 188 8.78 -26.08 0.28
CA GLU A 188 8.44 -26.85 1.48
C GLU A 188 7.35 -27.93 1.23
N GLY A 189 6.83 -28.03 0.00
CA GLY A 189 5.85 -29.05 -0.40
C GLY A 189 4.38 -28.62 -0.36
N PHE A 190 4.08 -27.34 -0.13
CA PHE A 190 2.71 -26.82 -0.17
C PHE A 190 2.34 -26.29 -1.57
N GLU A 191 1.39 -26.94 -2.24
CA GLU A 191 0.80 -26.42 -3.48
C GLU A 191 0.07 -25.10 -3.20
N SER A 192 0.55 -24.00 -3.78
CA SER A 192 0.07 -22.65 -3.49
C SER A 192 0.11 -21.77 -4.75
N THR A 193 -0.77 -20.79 -4.88
CA THR A 193 -0.90 -19.86 -6.03
C THR A 193 -1.13 -18.43 -5.51
N THR A 194 -0.71 -17.41 -6.27
CA THR A 194 -0.82 -15.99 -5.90
C THR A 194 -2.02 -15.30 -6.51
#